data_AF-A0A934AR88-F1
#
_entry.id   AF-A0A934AR88-F1
#
_cell.length_a   1.000
_cell.length_b   1.000
_cell.length_c   1.000
_cell.angle_alpha   90.00
_cell.angle_beta   90.00
_cell.angle_gamma   90.00
#
_symmetry.space_group_name_H-M   'P 1'
#
loop_
_entity.id
_entity.type
_entity.pdbx_description
1 polymer ?
#
loop_
_entity_poly.entity_id
_entity_poly.type
_entity_poly.pdbx_seq_one_letter_code
_entity_poly.pdbx_strand_id
1 'polypeptide(L)'
;MEKIRLRKDFVDERSVLTQCPVCDTYVHQEESFTCPRCNKSPLCRKHRVPGRKECASCVFDLTRKELDALRRQEESLQQFLRFLQFIFLCCAVIFIALKFGMSEFVEILQHSQLPTYIMYFSIIPVAGYILFFLILYNQRGKVADMEHQIRKLEVRR
;
A
#
# COMPACT_ATOMS: atom_id res chain seq x y z
N MET A 1 -4.44 55.24 -57.54
CA MET A 1 -5.18 53.96 -57.43
C MET A 1 -4.19 52.88 -57.01
N GLU A 2 -4.05 52.69 -55.70
CA GLU A 2 -3.16 51.69 -55.10
C GLU A 2 -3.83 50.31 -55.14
N LYS A 3 -3.18 49.35 -55.81
CA LYS A 3 -3.59 47.94 -55.80
C LYS A 3 -3.14 47.32 -54.48
N ILE A 4 -4.10 47.15 -53.57
CA ILE A 4 -3.93 46.40 -52.32
C ILE A 4 -3.56 44.95 -52.68
N ARG A 5 -2.31 44.58 -52.43
CA ARG A 5 -1.86 43.18 -52.49
C ARG A 5 -2.39 42.46 -51.25
N LEU A 6 -3.52 41.78 -51.40
CA LEU A 6 -3.94 40.74 -50.45
C LEU A 6 -2.85 39.65 -50.46
N ARG A 7 -2.04 39.62 -49.40
CA ARG A 7 -1.23 38.44 -49.07
C ARG A 7 -2.22 37.30 -48.86
N LYS A 8 -2.18 36.31 -49.75
CA LYS A 8 -2.70 34.98 -49.45
C LYS A 8 -1.85 34.45 -48.32
N ASP A 9 -2.43 34.38 -47.14
CA ASP A 9 -1.91 33.57 -46.05
C ASP A 9 -1.78 32.14 -46.60
N PHE A 10 -0.53 31.65 -46.61
CA PHE A 10 -0.21 30.28 -46.91
C PHE A 10 -0.86 29.41 -45.83
N VAL A 11 -2.07 28.92 -46.10
CA VAL A 11 -2.63 27.79 -45.36
C VAL A 11 -1.88 26.57 -45.84
N ASP A 12 -0.98 26.08 -45.01
CA ASP A 12 -0.17 24.89 -45.27
C ASP A 12 -1.10 23.65 -45.31
N GLU A 13 -1.54 23.27 -46.52
CA GLU A 13 -2.48 22.17 -46.83
C GLU A 13 -1.96 20.76 -46.48
N ARG A 14 -0.86 20.64 -45.73
CA ARG A 14 -0.24 19.35 -45.37
C ARG A 14 -0.42 18.94 -43.91
N SER A 15 -1.11 19.73 -43.10
CA SER A 15 -1.33 19.37 -41.70
C SER A 15 -2.40 18.27 -41.59
N VAL A 16 -1.97 17.00 -41.62
CA VAL A 16 -2.86 15.85 -41.41
C VAL A 16 -3.47 15.96 -40.01
N LEU A 17 -4.75 16.32 -39.96
CA LEU A 17 -5.55 16.34 -38.75
C LEU A 17 -5.90 14.90 -38.39
N THR A 18 -5.61 14.53 -37.15
CA THR A 18 -5.88 13.20 -36.62
C THR A 18 -6.80 13.30 -35.40
N GLN A 19 -7.72 12.37 -35.25
CA GLN A 19 -8.70 12.40 -34.17
C GLN A 19 -8.16 11.72 -32.92
N CYS A 20 -8.31 12.37 -31.77
CA CYS A 20 -7.92 11.78 -30.49
C CYS A 20 -8.97 10.76 -30.01
N PRO A 21 -8.60 9.49 -29.71
CA PRO A 21 -9.56 8.44 -29.35
C PRO A 21 -10.12 8.54 -27.92
N VAL A 22 -9.80 9.62 -27.18
CA VAL A 22 -10.24 9.82 -25.78
C VAL A 22 -11.22 10.97 -25.66
N CYS A 23 -11.01 12.05 -26.41
CA CYS A 23 -11.85 13.25 -26.38
C CYS A 23 -12.45 13.61 -27.74
N ASP A 24 -12.27 12.75 -28.75
CA ASP A 24 -12.75 12.89 -30.13
C ASP A 24 -12.38 14.21 -30.82
N THR A 25 -11.42 14.95 -30.24
CA THR A 25 -10.96 16.23 -30.77
C THR A 25 -9.92 16.00 -31.85
N TYR A 26 -10.04 16.73 -32.97
CA TYR A 26 -9.03 16.74 -34.02
C TYR A 26 -7.80 17.52 -33.57
N VAL A 27 -6.63 16.93 -33.76
CA VAL A 27 -5.32 17.49 -33.41
C VAL A 27 -4.34 17.30 -34.54
N HIS A 28 -3.45 18.27 -34.70
CA HIS A 28 -2.34 18.16 -35.64
C HIS A 28 -1.36 17.07 -35.18
N GLN A 29 -0.80 16.33 -36.13
CA GLN A 29 0.11 15.23 -35.85
C GLN A 29 1.32 15.65 -34.99
N GLU A 30 1.84 16.86 -35.19
CA GLU A 30 2.94 17.47 -34.42
C GLU A 30 2.59 17.78 -32.96
N GLU A 31 1.30 18.01 -32.69
CA GLU A 31 0.79 18.26 -31.34
C GLU A 31 0.38 16.97 -30.63
N SER A 32 0.13 15.91 -31.39
CA SER A 32 -0.24 14.60 -30.87
C SER A 32 0.96 13.85 -30.27
N PHE A 33 0.69 12.93 -29.35
CA PHE A 33 1.71 12.01 -28.83
C PHE A 33 1.20 10.57 -28.78
N THR A 34 2.14 9.63 -28.81
CA THR A 34 1.88 8.20 -28.56
C THR A 34 2.27 7.87 -27.13
N CYS A 35 1.36 7.28 -26.37
CA CYS A 35 1.70 6.82 -25.03
C CYS A 35 2.59 5.57 -25.15
N PRO A 36 3.82 5.55 -24.56
CA PRO A 36 4.76 4.43 -24.70
C PRO A 36 4.31 3.16 -23.97
N ARG A 37 3.27 3.25 -23.14
CA ARG A 37 2.83 2.17 -22.26
C ARG A 37 1.61 1.42 -22.78
N CYS A 38 0.66 2.13 -23.37
CA CYS A 38 -0.51 1.52 -24.01
C CYS A 38 -0.47 1.58 -25.54
N ASN A 39 0.55 2.19 -26.13
CA ASN A 39 0.70 2.42 -27.57
C ASN A 39 -0.50 3.11 -28.25
N LYS A 40 -1.40 3.73 -27.47
CA LYS A 40 -2.49 4.53 -28.02
C LYS A 40 -1.92 5.79 -28.67
N SER A 41 -2.26 5.98 -29.94
CA SER A 41 -2.03 7.19 -30.72
C SER A 41 -3.22 7.43 -31.65
N PRO A 42 -3.45 8.67 -32.10
CA PRO A 42 -2.82 9.92 -31.65
C PRO A 42 -3.54 10.47 -30.40
N LEU A 43 -2.80 10.80 -29.33
CA LEU A 43 -3.39 11.43 -28.13
C LEU A 43 -3.13 12.94 -28.11
N CYS A 44 -4.13 13.73 -27.71
CA CYS A 44 -3.98 15.17 -27.56
C CYS A 44 -3.15 15.53 -26.31
N ARG A 45 -2.47 16.68 -26.31
CA ARG A 45 -1.64 17.13 -25.16
C ARG A 45 -2.42 17.26 -23.85
N LYS A 46 -3.74 17.49 -23.89
CA LYS A 46 -4.60 17.57 -22.69
C LYS A 46 -4.64 16.26 -21.91
N HIS A 47 -4.42 15.11 -22.57
CA HIS A 47 -4.38 13.81 -21.91
C HIS A 47 -2.98 13.37 -21.50
N ARG A 48 -1.96 14.19 -21.79
CA ARG A 48 -0.60 13.97 -21.32
C ARG A 48 -0.46 14.45 -19.89
N VAL A 49 0.07 13.59 -19.02
CA VAL A 49 0.38 14.00 -17.64
C VAL A 49 1.58 14.94 -17.66
N PRO A 50 1.50 16.14 -17.03
CA PRO A 50 2.62 17.08 -17.00
C PRO A 50 3.86 16.44 -16.36
N GLY A 51 5.02 16.60 -16.99
CA GLY A 51 6.28 15.99 -16.55
C GLY A 51 6.47 14.51 -16.94
N ARG A 52 5.47 13.83 -17.51
CA ARG A 52 5.59 12.45 -18.04
C ARG A 52 5.24 12.39 -19.53
N LYS A 53 5.68 11.32 -20.21
CA LYS A 53 5.27 11.02 -21.60
C LYS A 53 4.12 10.01 -21.66
N GLU A 54 3.37 9.87 -20.57
CA GLU A 54 2.30 8.88 -20.41
C GLU A 54 0.92 9.54 -20.47
N CYS A 55 -0.10 8.78 -20.84
CA CYS A 55 -1.48 9.23 -20.80
C CYS A 55 -2.05 9.13 -19.38
N ALA A 56 -3.03 9.99 -19.06
CA ALA A 56 -3.67 10.01 -17.74
C ALA A 56 -4.22 8.63 -17.32
N SER A 57 -4.88 7.91 -18.24
CA SER A 57 -5.41 6.56 -17.97
C SER A 57 -4.34 5.59 -17.47
N CYS A 58 -3.17 5.53 -18.11
CA CYS A 58 -2.10 4.62 -17.69
C CYS A 58 -1.50 4.99 -16.33
N VAL A 59 -1.46 6.28 -15.99
CA VAL A 59 -0.98 6.74 -14.68
C VAL A 59 -1.99 6.41 -13.59
N PHE A 60 -3.29 6.58 -13.86
CA PHE A 60 -4.36 6.18 -12.95
C PHE A 60 -4.42 4.67 -12.74
N ASP A 61 -4.24 3.87 -13.80
CA ASP A 61 -4.19 2.41 -13.69
C ASP A 61 -2.97 1.94 -12.87
N LEU A 62 -1.82 2.62 -12.99
CA LEU A 62 -0.65 2.33 -12.16
C LEU A 62 -0.93 2.59 -10.69
N THR A 63 -1.40 3.80 -10.38
CA THR A 63 -1.68 4.20 -9.00
C THR A 63 -2.76 3.33 -8.38
N ARG A 64 -3.80 2.95 -9.13
CA ARG A 64 -4.81 2.01 -8.67
C ARG A 64 -4.22 0.64 -8.34
N LYS A 65 -3.35 0.10 -9.19
CA LYS A 65 -2.67 -1.17 -8.93
C LYS A 65 -1.77 -1.12 -7.70
N GLU A 66 -1.05 -0.01 -7.49
CA GLU A 66 -0.25 0.21 -6.29
C GLU A 66 -1.13 0.24 -5.03
N LEU A 67 -2.26 0.94 -5.10
CA LEU A 67 -3.21 1.05 -4.00
C LEU A 67 -3.87 -0.29 -3.66
N ASP A 68 -4.25 -1.06 -4.69
CA ASP A 68 -4.79 -2.42 -4.52
C ASP A 68 -3.74 -3.37 -3.92
N ALA A 69 -2.46 -3.22 -4.30
CA ALA A 69 -1.37 -4.00 -3.72
C ALA A 69 -1.15 -3.67 -2.23
N LEU A 70 -1.19 -2.38 -1.86
CA LEU A 70 -1.12 -1.94 -0.46
C LEU A 70 -2.31 -2.46 0.36
N ARG A 71 -3.51 -2.41 -0.19
CA ARG A 71 -4.73 -2.91 0.49
C ARG A 71 -4.66 -4.41 0.78
N ARG A 72 -4.13 -5.19 -0.16
CA ARG A 72 -3.88 -6.64 0.07
C ARG A 72 -2.85 -6.89 1.16
N GLN A 73 -1.83 -6.04 1.27
CA GLN A 73 -0.85 -6.13 2.37
C GLN A 73 -1.50 -5.84 3.71
N GLU A 74 -2.38 -4.83 3.79
CA GLU A 74 -3.14 -4.51 5.00
C GLU A 74 -4.01 -5.69 5.46
N GLU A 75 -4.79 -6.28 4.54
CA GLU A 75 -5.63 -7.45 4.84
C GLU A 75 -4.80 -8.63 5.36
N SER A 76 -3.65 -8.92 4.73
CA SER A 76 -2.72 -9.96 5.16
C SER A 76 -2.16 -9.69 6.56
N LEU A 77 -1.80 -8.43 6.86
CA LEU A 77 -1.26 -8.04 8.15
C LEU A 77 -2.32 -8.12 9.26
N GLN A 78 -3.58 -7.79 8.94
CA GLN A 78 -4.69 -7.95 9.87
C GLN A 78 -4.98 -9.43 10.18
N GLN A 79 -4.90 -10.31 9.18
CA GLN A 79 -5.02 -11.76 9.40
C GLN A 79 -3.88 -12.30 10.27
N PHE A 80 -2.65 -11.86 10.01
CA PHE A 80 -1.48 -12.22 10.82
C PHE A 80 -1.65 -11.80 12.29
N LEU A 81 -2.15 -10.58 12.54
CA LEU A 81 -2.43 -10.11 13.90
C LEU A 81 -3.49 -10.97 14.61
N ARG A 82 -4.56 -11.36 13.93
CA ARG A 82 -5.58 -12.26 14.49
C ARG A 82 -5.02 -13.63 14.82
N PHE A 83 -4.16 -14.18 13.96
CA PHE A 83 -3.47 -15.44 14.20
C PHE A 83 -2.55 -15.35 15.44
N LEU A 84 -1.79 -14.26 15.55
CA LEU A 84 -0.94 -14.00 16.71
C LEU A 84 -1.75 -13.90 18.02
N GLN A 85 -2.89 -13.20 17.99
CA GLN A 85 -3.82 -13.11 19.12
C GLN A 85 -4.36 -14.50 19.52
N PHE A 86 -4.69 -15.34 18.54
CA PHE A 86 -5.16 -16.70 18.79
C PHE A 86 -4.07 -17.55 19.46
N ILE A 87 -2.82 -17.50 18.97
CA ILE A 87 -1.69 -18.19 19.62
C ILE A 87 -1.54 -17.72 21.07
N PHE A 88 -1.62 -16.40 21.30
CA PHE A 88 -1.52 -15.86 22.64
C PHE A 88 -2.63 -16.37 23.57
N LEU A 89 -3.87 -16.43 23.08
CA LEU A 89 -4.99 -16.98 23.84
C LEU A 89 -4.76 -18.45 24.20
N CYS A 90 -4.30 -19.26 23.24
CA CYS A 90 -3.95 -20.66 23.47
C CYS A 90 -2.85 -20.79 24.53
N CYS A 91 -1.79 -19.99 24.43
CA CYS A 91 -0.71 -19.95 25.42
C CYS A 91 -1.22 -19.52 26.80
N ALA A 92 -2.14 -18.55 26.88
CA ALA A 92 -2.73 -18.10 28.13
C ALA A 92 -3.58 -19.21 28.79
N VAL A 93 -4.38 -19.93 28.00
CA VAL A 93 -5.16 -21.08 28.50
C VAL A 93 -4.25 -22.19 28.99
N ILE A 94 -3.21 -22.55 28.22
CA ILE A 94 -2.22 -23.55 28.64
C ILE A 94 -1.51 -23.09 29.92
N PHE A 95 -1.15 -21.82 30.01
CA PHE A 95 -0.50 -21.26 31.19
C PHE A 95 -1.40 -21.33 32.43
N ILE A 96 -2.68 -20.98 32.31
CA ILE A 96 -3.66 -21.10 33.40
C ILE A 96 -3.86 -22.56 33.79
N ALA A 97 -4.03 -23.45 32.82
CA ALA A 97 -4.19 -24.89 33.05
C ALA A 97 -2.96 -25.49 33.75
N LEU A 98 -1.75 -25.11 33.33
CA LEU A 98 -0.51 -25.47 34.02
C LEU A 98 -0.45 -24.86 35.41
N LYS A 99 -0.88 -23.61 35.61
CA LYS A 99 -0.87 -22.98 36.94
C LYS A 99 -1.82 -23.68 37.93
N PHE A 100 -3.02 -24.06 37.49
CA PHE A 100 -3.98 -24.83 38.29
C PHE A 100 -3.51 -26.28 38.51
N GLY A 101 -3.01 -26.96 37.48
CA GLY A 101 -2.42 -28.29 37.63
C GLY A 101 -1.19 -28.27 38.54
N MET A 102 -0.38 -27.21 38.47
CA MET A 102 0.76 -26.98 39.35
C MET A 102 0.33 -26.58 40.76
N SER A 103 -0.81 -25.95 41.01
CA SER A 103 -1.26 -25.69 42.40
C SER A 103 -1.61 -26.99 43.11
N GLU A 104 -2.26 -27.93 42.42
CA GLU A 104 -2.52 -29.27 42.96
C GLU A 104 -1.21 -30.09 43.08
N PHE A 105 -0.31 -29.97 42.10
CA PHE A 105 1.02 -30.60 42.18
C PHE A 105 1.90 -29.99 43.29
N VAL A 106 1.80 -28.69 43.59
CA VAL A 106 2.60 -28.01 44.61
C VAL A 106 2.20 -28.45 46.03
N GLU A 107 0.93 -28.76 46.28
CA GLU A 107 0.50 -29.43 47.53
C GLU A 107 1.16 -30.81 47.68
N ILE A 108 1.27 -31.57 46.59
CA ILE A 108 1.96 -32.88 46.58
C ILE A 108 3.49 -32.71 46.68
N LEU A 109 4.05 -31.69 46.04
CA LEU A 109 5.50 -31.40 45.99
C LEU A 109 6.03 -30.72 47.24
N GLN A 110 5.21 -30.12 48.11
CA GLN A 110 5.66 -29.56 49.40
C GLN A 110 6.36 -30.61 50.29
N HIS A 111 6.16 -31.90 50.03
CA HIS A 111 6.90 -33.00 50.68
C HIS A 111 8.23 -33.38 49.99
N SER A 112 8.62 -32.72 48.90
CA SER A 112 9.82 -33.02 48.12
C SER A 112 10.65 -31.75 47.85
N GLN A 113 11.97 -31.86 47.92
CA GLN A 113 12.94 -30.73 47.88
C GLN A 113 13.10 -30.04 46.51
N LEU A 114 12.02 -29.84 45.76
CA LEU A 114 12.01 -29.24 44.42
C LEU A 114 11.55 -27.75 44.32
N PRO A 115 11.57 -26.88 45.35
CA PRO A 115 11.00 -25.54 45.23
C PRO A 115 11.87 -24.55 44.41
N THR A 116 13.12 -24.89 44.07
CA THR A 116 14.08 -23.94 43.49
C THR A 116 13.77 -23.55 42.03
N TYR A 117 13.04 -24.38 41.26
CA TYR A 117 12.80 -24.15 39.83
C TYR A 117 11.50 -23.39 39.51
N ILE A 118 10.61 -23.21 40.48
CA ILE A 118 9.28 -22.61 40.26
C ILE A 118 9.38 -21.12 39.88
N MET A 119 10.39 -20.40 40.39
CA MET A 119 10.60 -18.99 40.03
C MET A 119 10.98 -18.77 38.56
N TYR A 120 11.59 -19.75 37.89
CA TYR A 120 11.93 -19.65 36.47
C TYR A 120 10.69 -19.74 35.56
N PHE A 121 9.65 -20.46 35.99
CA PHE A 121 8.38 -20.54 35.26
C PHE A 121 7.62 -19.21 35.21
N SER A 122 7.83 -18.32 36.17
CA SER A 122 7.27 -16.95 36.15
C SER A 122 8.02 -15.99 35.21
N ILE A 123 9.27 -16.28 34.87
CA ILE A 123 10.08 -15.40 34.01
C ILE A 123 9.65 -15.53 32.54
N ILE A 124 9.31 -16.75 32.10
CA ILE A 124 8.88 -17.05 30.72
C ILE A 124 7.66 -16.21 30.28
N PRO A 125 6.54 -16.14 31.03
CA PRO A 125 5.38 -15.33 30.64
C PRO A 125 5.67 -13.83 30.67
N VAL A 126 6.50 -13.34 31.61
CA VAL A 126 6.90 -11.93 31.67
C VAL A 126 7.74 -11.55 30.44
N ALA A 127 8.72 -12.40 30.08
CA ALA A 127 9.53 -12.22 28.88
C ALA A 127 8.67 -12.28 27.61
N GLY A 128 7.71 -13.21 27.54
CA GLY A 128 6.76 -13.30 26.44
C GLY A 128 5.90 -12.04 26.29
N TYR A 129 5.44 -11.47 27.39
CA TYR A 129 4.66 -10.23 27.39
C TYR A 129 5.48 -9.03 26.91
N ILE A 130 6.74 -8.90 27.35
CA ILE A 130 7.66 -7.85 26.90
C ILE A 130 7.94 -7.99 25.39
N LEU A 131 8.22 -9.20 24.92
CA LEU A 131 8.46 -9.46 23.50
C LEU A 131 7.23 -9.08 22.66
N PHE A 132 6.04 -9.44 23.12
CA PHE A 132 4.78 -9.08 22.47
C PHE A 132 4.55 -7.57 22.42
N PHE A 133 4.84 -6.86 23.52
CA PHE A 133 4.75 -5.40 23.57
C PHE A 133 5.68 -4.74 22.55
N LEU A 134 6.92 -5.23 22.41
CA LEU A 134 7.88 -4.74 21.42
C LEU A 134 7.41 -5.00 19.98
N ILE A 135 6.82 -6.17 19.71
CA ILE A 135 6.25 -6.50 18.39
C ILE A 135 5.10 -5.54 18.06
N LEU A 136 4.15 -5.35 18.98
CA LEU A 136 3.03 -4.43 18.78
C LEU A 136 3.48 -2.98 18.59
N TYR A 137 4.47 -2.53 19.35
CA TYR A 137 5.04 -1.20 19.23
C TYR A 137 5.64 -0.98 17.83
N ASN A 138 6.42 -1.94 17.35
CA ASN A 138 7.04 -1.87 16.03
C ASN A 138 5.98 -1.94 14.90
N GLN A 139 4.95 -2.76 15.07
CA GLN A 139 3.83 -2.82 14.12
C GLN A 139 3.05 -1.50 14.06
N ARG A 140 2.77 -0.85 15.20
CA ARG A 140 2.14 0.48 15.21
C ARG A 140 2.97 1.53 14.47
N GLY A 141 4.29 1.50 14.61
CA GLY A 141 5.19 2.38 13.85
C GLY A 141 5.06 2.17 12.35
N LYS A 142 5.04 0.91 11.90
CA LYS A 142 4.83 0.59 10.47
C LYS A 142 3.47 1.03 9.95
N VAL A 143 2.41 0.86 10.74
CA VAL A 143 1.06 1.33 10.36
C VAL A 143 1.02 2.85 10.23
N ALA A 144 1.62 3.58 11.17
CA ALA A 144 1.68 5.04 11.11
C ALA A 144 2.47 5.55 9.89
N ASP A 145 3.58 4.90 9.54
CA ASP A 145 4.35 5.24 8.34
C ASP A 145 3.56 4.97 7.05
N MET A 146 2.84 3.83 6.98
CA MET A 146 1.95 3.53 5.86
C MET A 146 0.79 4.54 5.74
N GLU A 147 0.16 4.92 6.84
CA GLU A 147 -0.88 5.97 6.85
C GLU A 147 -0.34 7.32 6.35
N HIS A 148 0.89 7.66 6.71
CA HIS A 148 1.53 8.88 6.23
C HIS A 148 1.79 8.82 4.72
N GLN A 149 2.22 7.67 4.20
CA GLN A 149 2.42 7.48 2.76
C GLN A 149 1.10 7.58 1.98
N ILE A 150 0.02 6.98 2.48
CA ILE A 150 -1.32 7.08 1.87
C ILE A 150 -1.78 8.54 1.81
N ARG A 151 -1.71 9.28 2.92
CA ARG A 151 -2.08 10.71 2.96
C ARG A 151 -1.27 11.55 1.97
N LYS A 152 0.03 11.25 1.82
CA LYS A 152 0.90 11.96 0.87
C LYS A 152 0.51 11.71 -0.59
N LEU A 153 -0.03 10.53 -0.91
CA LEU A 153 -0.55 10.20 -2.24
C LEU A 153 -1.93 10.84 -2.49
N GLU A 154 -2.79 10.94 -1.49
CA GLU A 154 -4.09 11.63 -1.60
C GLU A 154 -3.95 13.14 -1.82
N VAL A 155 -3.02 13.81 -1.14
CA VAL A 155 -2.78 15.25 -1.29
C VAL A 155 -2.17 15.62 -2.66
N ARG A 156 -1.59 14.66 -3.39
CA ARG A 156 -1.07 14.87 -4.76
C ARG A 156 -2.13 14.72 -5.85
N ARG A 157 -3.35 14.31 -5.49
CA ARG A 157 -4.49 14.14 -6.39
C ARG A 157 -5.23 15.46 -6.56
#